data_AF-A0A1T4MWD1-F1
#
_entry.id   AF-A0A1T4MWD1-F1
#
_cell.length_a   1.000
_cell.length_b   1.000
_cell.length_c   1.000
_cell.angle_alpha   90.00
_cell.angle_beta   90.00
_cell.angle_gamma   90.00
#
_symmetry.space_group_name_H-M   'P 1'
#
loop_
_entity.id
_entity.type
_entity.pdbx_description
1 polymer ?
#
loop_
_entity_poly.entity_id
_entity_poly.type
_entity_poly.pdbx_seq_one_letter_code
_entity_poly.pdbx_strand_id
1 'polypeptide(L)'
;MKFDESKIINALHTDRAVVGSKGFFADKIIELKLMVEEGDCIQELKDVITEGCPYPFKSDAGNFFDFFYPVEIAKRKKLVSFTWEDREMLRGKWYRKKGKENEYTITLLNRFSDGTFGIDAIPAENFLTDCEFLDGSPCGKEVEE
;
A
#
# COMPACT_ATOMS: atom_id res chain seq x y z
N MET A 1 -21.68 9.81 8.32
CA MET A 1 -21.31 8.44 7.89
C MET A 1 -21.36 7.50 9.09
N LYS A 2 -21.58 6.18 8.97
CA LYS A 2 -21.51 5.32 10.16
C LYS A 2 -20.05 5.15 10.58
N PHE A 3 -19.73 5.46 11.83
CA PHE A 3 -18.40 5.27 12.37
C PHE A 3 -18.03 3.79 12.43
N ASP A 4 -16.78 3.49 12.08
CA ASP A 4 -16.21 2.15 12.04
C ASP A 4 -14.79 2.21 12.61
N GLU A 5 -14.62 1.65 13.81
CA GLU A 5 -13.35 1.71 14.56
C GLU A 5 -12.20 1.02 13.82
N SER A 6 -12.49 0.06 12.93
CA SER A 6 -11.46 -0.63 12.15
C SER A 6 -10.73 0.29 11.17
N LYS A 7 -11.32 1.44 10.82
CA LYS A 7 -10.75 2.45 9.92
C LYS A 7 -9.85 3.47 10.62
N ILE A 8 -9.80 3.48 11.95
CA ILE A 8 -8.95 4.41 12.69
C ILE A 8 -7.49 4.07 12.42
N ILE A 9 -6.76 5.05 11.90
CA ILE A 9 -5.31 4.97 11.73
C ILE A 9 -4.66 5.78 12.84
N ASN A 10 -3.70 5.18 13.54
CA ASN A 10 -2.95 5.78 14.63
C ASN A 10 -1.44 5.56 14.40
N ALA A 11 -0.60 6.03 15.32
CA ALA A 11 0.86 5.87 15.23
C ALA A 11 1.36 4.43 15.05
N LEU A 12 0.61 3.41 15.51
CA LEU A 12 0.97 1.99 15.34
C LEU A 12 0.61 1.42 13.96
N HIS A 13 -0.17 2.16 13.17
CA HIS A 13 -0.76 1.69 11.91
C HIS A 13 -0.53 2.68 10.76
N THR A 14 0.49 3.52 10.87
CA THR A 14 0.83 4.56 9.88
C THR A 14 1.03 4.00 8.48
N ASP A 15 1.42 2.73 8.35
CA ASP A 15 1.52 2.05 7.06
C ASP A 15 0.19 2.08 6.29
N ARG A 16 -0.95 2.04 6.99
CA ARG A 16 -2.29 2.02 6.37
C ARG A 16 -2.69 3.38 5.79
N ALA A 17 -2.00 4.46 6.15
CA ALA A 17 -2.32 5.80 5.69
C ALA A 17 -1.78 6.04 4.27
N VAL A 18 -2.59 6.66 3.41
CA VAL A 18 -2.21 6.98 2.03
C VAL A 18 -2.16 8.49 1.88
N VAL A 19 -0.96 9.05 1.68
CA VAL A 19 -0.79 10.50 1.43
C VAL A 19 -1.61 10.93 0.21
N GLY A 20 -2.30 12.06 0.32
CA GLY A 20 -3.27 12.57 -0.66
C GLY A 20 -4.70 12.05 -0.44
N SER A 21 -4.92 11.07 0.44
CA SER A 21 -6.28 10.63 0.78
C SER A 21 -7.02 11.67 1.63
N LYS A 22 -8.35 11.73 1.48
CA LYS A 22 -9.23 12.59 2.26
C LYS A 22 -9.76 11.86 3.48
N GLY A 23 -9.84 12.56 4.60
CA GLY A 23 -10.29 11.99 5.85
C GLY A 23 -10.58 13.02 6.93
N PHE A 24 -10.90 12.50 8.10
CA PHE A 24 -11.09 13.26 9.34
C PHE A 24 -9.84 13.09 10.21
N PHE A 25 -9.51 14.13 10.97
CA PHE A 25 -8.33 14.17 11.83
C PHE A 25 -8.74 14.60 13.23
N ALA A 26 -8.20 13.95 14.26
CA ALA A 26 -8.46 14.33 15.64
C ALA A 26 -7.38 13.77 16.58
N ASP A 27 -7.29 14.35 17.77
CA ASP A 27 -6.43 13.84 18.85
C ASP A 27 -7.18 12.87 19.79
N LYS A 28 -8.51 12.78 19.64
CA LYS A 28 -9.35 11.88 20.44
C LYS A 28 -10.31 11.11 19.56
N ILE A 29 -10.44 9.82 19.84
CA ILE A 29 -11.38 8.92 19.15
C ILE A 29 -12.83 9.42 19.24
N ILE A 30 -13.23 10.02 20.37
CA ILE A 30 -14.58 10.55 20.54
C ILE A 30 -14.87 11.74 19.63
N GLU A 31 -13.89 12.63 19.42
CA GLU A 31 -14.00 13.76 18.50
C GLU A 31 -14.02 13.26 17.05
N LEU A 32 -13.15 12.31 16.72
CA LEU A 32 -13.10 11.66 15.42
C LEU A 32 -14.45 11.01 15.05
N LYS A 33 -15.08 10.32 16.03
CA LYS A 33 -16.39 9.69 15.85
C LYS A 33 -17.47 10.71 15.51
N LEU A 34 -17.54 11.81 16.27
CA LEU A 34 -18.51 12.88 16.03
C LEU A 34 -18.33 13.47 14.63
N MET A 35 -17.09 13.82 14.25
CA MET A 35 -16.78 14.36 12.92
C MET A 35 -17.20 13.40 11.79
N VAL A 36 -16.95 12.11 11.94
CA VAL A 36 -17.34 11.08 10.96
C VAL A 36 -18.87 10.94 10.85
N GLU A 37 -19.57 10.96 11.99
CA GLU A 37 -21.02 10.83 12.04
C GLU A 37 -21.71 12.05 11.41
N GLU A 38 -21.23 13.26 11.72
CA GLU A 38 -21.70 14.54 11.19
C GLU A 38 -21.28 14.78 9.74
N GLY A 39 -20.13 14.24 9.33
CA GLY A 39 -19.60 14.36 7.96
C GLY A 39 -18.96 15.72 7.64
N ASP A 40 -18.49 16.45 8.65
CA ASP A 40 -17.88 17.77 8.51
C ASP A 40 -16.35 17.73 8.68
N CYS A 41 -15.64 18.77 8.25
CA CYS A 41 -14.20 18.95 8.43
C CYS A 41 -13.31 17.90 7.74
N ILE A 42 -13.70 17.44 6.55
CA ILE A 42 -12.85 16.57 5.72
C ILE A 42 -11.63 17.36 5.20
N GLN A 43 -10.44 16.83 5.45
CA GLN A 43 -9.16 17.39 5.03
C GLN A 43 -8.34 16.35 4.26
N GLU A 44 -7.29 16.79 3.55
CA GLU A 44 -6.34 15.90 2.88
C GLU A 44 -5.15 15.55 3.79
N LEU A 45 -4.73 14.28 3.81
CA LEU A 45 -3.50 13.84 4.46
C LEU A 45 -2.29 14.24 3.62
N LYS A 46 -1.48 15.19 4.10
CA LYS A 46 -0.30 15.68 3.40
C LYS A 46 0.97 14.93 3.70
N ASP A 47 1.10 14.38 4.91
CA ASP A 47 2.32 13.70 5.32
C ASP A 47 2.08 12.73 6.47
N VAL A 48 2.96 11.74 6.60
CA VAL A 48 2.95 10.74 7.67
C VAL A 48 4.36 10.63 8.27
N ILE A 49 4.54 11.13 9.48
CA ILE A 49 5.82 11.11 10.19
C ILE A 49 5.87 9.89 11.11
N THR A 50 6.76 8.94 10.82
CA THR A 50 6.83 7.65 11.53
C THR A 50 7.90 7.60 12.63
N GLU A 51 8.89 8.50 12.62
CA GLU A 51 10.00 8.47 13.57
C GLU A 51 9.82 9.49 14.70
N GLY A 52 9.69 9.00 15.93
CA GLY A 52 9.74 9.80 17.17
C GLY A 52 8.63 10.84 17.34
N CYS A 53 7.62 10.87 16.47
CA CYS A 53 6.55 11.84 16.50
C CYS A 53 5.28 11.25 17.14
N PRO A 54 4.74 11.86 18.21
CA PRO A 54 3.47 11.42 18.78
C PRO A 54 2.29 11.67 17.84
N TYR A 55 2.39 12.69 16.96
CA TYR A 55 1.33 13.13 16.04
C TYR A 55 1.72 12.85 14.58
N PRO A 56 1.59 11.62 14.09
CA PRO A 56 2.14 11.22 12.81
C PRO A 56 1.41 11.83 11.61
N PHE A 57 0.14 12.24 11.73
CA PHE A 57 -0.67 12.62 10.57
C PHE A 57 -0.73 14.12 10.38
N LYS A 58 -0.20 14.61 9.26
CA LYS A 58 -0.24 16.02 8.90
C LYS A 58 -1.40 16.30 7.93
N SER A 59 -2.30 17.22 8.27
CA SER A 59 -3.34 17.66 7.34
C SER A 59 -2.87 18.77 6.39
N ASP A 60 -3.68 19.07 5.37
CA ASP A 60 -3.47 20.16 4.42
C ASP A 60 -3.46 21.56 5.04
N ALA A 61 -4.10 21.73 6.19
CA ALA A 61 -4.01 22.93 7.02
C ALA A 61 -2.65 23.06 7.75
N GLY A 62 -1.79 22.04 7.69
CA GLY A 62 -0.47 22.03 8.33
C GLY A 62 -0.47 21.60 9.80
N ASN A 63 -1.62 21.18 10.34
CA ASN A 63 -1.75 20.66 11.70
C ASN A 63 -1.38 19.17 11.77
N PHE A 64 -0.97 18.72 12.94
CA PHE A 64 -0.61 17.33 13.22
C PHE A 64 -1.61 16.71 14.20
N PHE A 65 -1.92 15.43 14.01
CA PHE A 65 -2.95 14.74 14.79
C PHE A 65 -2.54 13.31 15.15
N ASP A 66 -3.10 12.81 16.26
CA ASP A 66 -2.89 11.42 16.72
C ASP A 66 -3.62 10.38 15.86
N PHE A 67 -4.79 10.76 15.31
CA PHE A 67 -5.65 9.87 14.55
C PHE A 67 -6.02 10.43 13.18
N PHE A 68 -6.08 9.54 12.21
CA PHE A 68 -6.62 9.80 10.89
C PHE A 68 -7.70 8.77 10.55
N TYR A 69 -8.83 9.24 10.02
CA TYR A 69 -9.94 8.41 9.55
C TYR A 69 -10.20 8.70 8.07
N PRO A 70 -9.83 7.83 7.14
CA PRO A 70 -10.04 8.08 5.72
C PRO A 70 -11.54 7.94 5.36
N VAL A 71 -12.07 8.88 4.57
CA VAL A 71 -13.47 8.87 4.08
C VAL A 71 -13.70 7.67 3.16
N GLU A 72 -12.74 7.44 2.27
CA GLU A 72 -12.61 6.21 1.51
C GLU A 72 -11.42 5.46 2.07
N ILE A 73 -11.62 4.22 2.54
CA ILE A 73 -10.46 3.32 2.67
C ILE A 73 -9.93 3.24 1.24
N ALA A 74 -8.76 3.79 0.98
CA ALA A 74 -8.01 3.44 -0.21
C ALA A 74 -7.86 1.92 -0.10
N LYS A 75 -8.70 1.17 -0.83
CA LYS A 75 -8.63 -0.28 -0.85
C LYS A 75 -7.20 -0.56 -1.24
N ARG A 76 -6.37 -0.99 -0.29
CA ARG A 76 -5.04 -1.48 -0.60
C ARG A 76 -5.33 -2.64 -1.53
N LYS A 77 -5.12 -2.43 -2.83
CA LYS A 77 -5.26 -3.48 -3.81
C LYS A 77 -4.29 -4.56 -3.35
N LYS A 78 -4.84 -5.68 -2.91
CA LYS A 78 -4.00 -6.77 -2.42
C LYS A 78 -3.19 -7.23 -3.62
N LEU A 79 -1.87 -7.25 -3.48
CA LEU A 79 -1.04 -7.84 -4.51
C LEU A 79 -0.97 -9.34 -4.27
N VAL A 80 -1.27 -10.10 -5.30
CA VAL A 80 -1.05 -11.55 -5.33
C VAL A 80 0.04 -11.86 -6.35
N SER A 81 0.75 -12.95 -6.12
CA SER A 81 1.78 -13.45 -7.03
C SER A 81 1.19 -13.68 -8.42
N PHE A 82 1.98 -13.41 -9.46
CA PHE A 82 1.58 -13.76 -10.82
C PHE A 82 1.39 -15.27 -10.96
N THR A 83 0.50 -15.64 -11.87
CA THR A 83 0.32 -17.03 -12.29
C THR A 83 0.84 -17.23 -13.71
N TRP A 84 0.84 -18.48 -14.18
CA TRP A 84 1.27 -18.80 -15.55
C TRP A 84 0.45 -18.07 -16.62
N GLU A 85 -0.81 -17.76 -16.33
CA GLU A 85 -1.72 -17.06 -17.22
C GLU A 85 -1.26 -15.63 -17.48
N ASP A 86 -0.55 -15.02 -16.53
CA ASP A 86 0.00 -13.65 -16.63
C ASP A 86 1.30 -13.58 -17.46
N ARG A 87 1.91 -14.72 -17.82
CA ARG A 87 3.28 -14.79 -18.38
C ARG A 87 3.56 -13.82 -19.55
N GLU A 88 2.59 -13.56 -20.41
CA GLU A 88 2.79 -12.71 -21.59
C GLU A 88 3.02 -11.23 -21.20
N MET A 89 2.47 -10.76 -20.07
CA MET A 89 2.69 -9.38 -19.60
C MET A 89 4.06 -9.18 -18.94
N LEU A 90 4.76 -10.28 -18.60
CA LEU A 90 6.03 -10.27 -17.90
C LEU A 90 7.23 -10.29 -18.85
N ARG A 91 7.05 -10.79 -20.07
CA ARG A 91 8.15 -10.95 -21.04
C ARG A 91 8.81 -9.62 -21.34
N GLY A 92 10.14 -9.57 -21.20
CA GLY A 92 10.91 -8.39 -21.54
C GLY A 92 10.81 -7.24 -20.53
N LYS A 93 10.06 -7.39 -19.43
CA LYS A 93 10.07 -6.41 -18.35
C LYS A 93 11.42 -6.39 -17.65
N TRP A 94 11.84 -5.20 -17.25
CA TRP A 94 13.04 -4.99 -16.45
C TRP A 94 12.69 -4.94 -14.98
N TYR A 95 13.50 -5.60 -14.15
CA TYR A 95 13.33 -5.62 -12.71
C TYR A 95 14.68 -5.57 -11.99
N ARG A 96 14.60 -5.31 -10.70
CA ARG A 96 15.73 -5.35 -9.78
C ARG A 96 15.32 -6.11 -8.53
N LYS A 97 16.28 -6.80 -7.90
CA LYS A 97 16.08 -7.33 -6.54
C LYS A 97 16.23 -6.19 -5.54
N LYS A 98 15.30 -6.06 -4.61
CA LYS A 98 15.33 -5.03 -3.58
C LYS A 98 16.65 -5.08 -2.80
N GLY A 99 17.28 -3.92 -2.62
CA GLY A 99 18.58 -3.82 -1.93
C GLY A 99 19.79 -4.30 -2.75
N LYS A 100 19.63 -4.52 -4.06
CA LYS A 100 20.74 -4.83 -5.00
C LYS A 100 20.80 -3.76 -6.08
N GLU A 101 21.97 -3.57 -6.67
CA GLU A 101 22.17 -2.56 -7.75
C GLU A 101 21.96 -3.13 -9.14
N ASN A 102 22.14 -4.44 -9.32
CA ASN A 102 22.04 -5.07 -10.64
C ASN A 102 20.60 -5.10 -11.16
N GLU A 103 20.43 -4.68 -12.40
CA GLU A 103 19.18 -4.73 -13.15
C GLU A 103 19.15 -5.97 -14.06
N TYR A 104 17.97 -6.54 -14.22
CA TYR A 104 17.73 -7.76 -14.98
C TYR A 104 16.53 -7.57 -15.91
N THR A 105 16.51 -8.32 -17.00
CA THR A 105 15.33 -8.43 -17.86
C THR A 105 14.75 -9.83 -17.71
N ILE A 106 13.43 -9.94 -17.60
CA ILE A 106 12.76 -11.24 -17.56
C ILE A 106 12.97 -11.95 -18.90
N THR A 107 13.72 -13.05 -18.86
CA THR A 107 14.07 -13.85 -20.05
C THR A 107 13.58 -15.28 -19.93
N LEU A 108 13.32 -15.77 -18.72
CA LEU A 108 12.86 -17.11 -18.45
C LEU A 108 11.54 -17.09 -17.67
N LEU A 109 10.55 -17.81 -18.19
CA LEU A 109 9.27 -18.07 -17.50
C LEU A 109 9.04 -19.57 -17.53
N ASN A 110 8.92 -20.18 -16.36
CA ASN A 110 8.87 -21.64 -16.23
C ASN A 110 7.83 -22.08 -15.19
N ARG A 111 7.49 -23.37 -15.21
CA ARG A 111 6.85 -24.03 -14.06
C ARG A 111 7.89 -24.93 -13.40
N PHE A 112 8.01 -24.85 -12.09
CA PHE A 112 8.81 -25.80 -11.31
C PHE A 112 8.12 -27.17 -11.29
N SER A 113 8.84 -28.19 -10.82
CA SER A 113 8.34 -29.58 -10.76
C SER A 113 7.11 -29.75 -9.86
N ASP A 114 6.95 -28.87 -8.87
CA ASP A 114 5.80 -28.81 -7.96
C ASP A 114 4.61 -28.02 -8.56
N GLY A 115 4.74 -27.51 -9.78
CA GLY A 115 3.72 -26.72 -10.47
C GLY A 115 3.80 -25.21 -10.18
N THR A 116 4.68 -24.77 -9.28
CA THR A 116 4.88 -23.36 -8.95
C THR A 116 5.33 -22.56 -10.17
N PHE A 117 4.77 -21.37 -10.37
CA PHE A 117 5.21 -20.47 -11.43
C PHE A 117 6.54 -19.80 -11.06
N GLY A 118 7.48 -19.80 -11.99
CA GLY A 118 8.80 -19.20 -11.86
C GLY A 118 9.05 -18.09 -12.88
N ILE A 119 9.67 -17.01 -12.40
CA ILE A 119 10.12 -15.84 -13.18
C ILE A 119 11.63 -15.76 -12.99
N ASP A 120 12.41 -15.99 -14.04
CA ASP A 120 13.89 -16.11 -13.98
C ASP A 120 14.38 -17.07 -12.88
N ALA A 121 13.73 -18.24 -12.77
CA ALA A 121 13.97 -19.23 -11.71
C ALA A 121 13.73 -18.73 -10.27
N ILE A 122 12.99 -17.63 -10.10
CA ILE A 122 12.49 -17.15 -8.82
C ILE A 122 11.01 -17.54 -8.72
N PRO A 123 10.57 -18.24 -7.66
CA PRO A 123 9.14 -18.49 -7.42
C PRO A 123 8.34 -17.17 -7.45
N ALA A 124 7.17 -17.16 -8.09
CA ALA A 124 6.39 -15.93 -8.27
C ALA A 124 6.05 -15.20 -6.96
N GLU A 125 5.89 -15.94 -5.85
CA GLU A 125 5.72 -15.37 -4.51
C GLU A 125 6.96 -14.61 -4.03
N ASN A 126 8.15 -15.19 -4.17
CA ASN A 126 9.39 -14.52 -3.84
C ASN A 126 9.67 -13.35 -4.79
N PHE A 127 9.24 -13.45 -6.06
CA PHE A 127 9.36 -12.36 -7.03
C PHE A 127 8.52 -11.15 -6.58
N LEU A 128 7.30 -11.38 -6.08
CA LEU A 128 6.44 -10.33 -5.51
C LEU A 128 7.08 -9.63 -4.30
N THR A 129 7.71 -10.39 -3.39
CA THR A 129 8.27 -9.81 -2.17
C THR A 129 9.64 -9.15 -2.38
N ASP A 130 10.48 -9.76 -3.20
CA ASP A 130 11.92 -9.47 -3.24
C ASP A 130 12.35 -8.63 -4.45
N CYS A 131 11.45 -8.42 -5.42
CA CYS A 131 11.76 -7.68 -6.64
C CYS A 131 10.88 -6.43 -6.81
N GLU A 132 11.35 -5.52 -7.65
CA GLU A 132 10.64 -4.32 -8.09
C GLU A 132 10.83 -4.14 -9.61
N PHE A 133 9.76 -3.77 -10.33
CA PHE A 133 9.89 -3.43 -11.74
C PHE A 133 10.44 -2.01 -11.89
N LEU A 134 11.31 -1.84 -12.88
CA LEU A 134 11.90 -0.52 -13.17
C LEU A 134 10.93 0.45 -13.83
N ASP A 135 9.80 -0.05 -14.37
CA ASP A 135 8.71 0.77 -14.90
C ASP A 135 7.81 1.37 -13.79
N GLY A 136 8.08 1.05 -12.52
CA GLY A 136 7.31 1.51 -11.36
C GLY A 136 6.02 0.73 -11.10
N SER A 137 5.67 -0.25 -11.94
CA SER A 137 4.51 -1.11 -11.71
C SER A 137 4.79 -2.16 -10.61
N PRO A 138 3.76 -2.67 -9.92
CA PRO A 138 3.96 -3.67 -8.87
C PRO A 138 4.40 -5.02 -9.45
N CYS A 139 5.25 -5.75 -8.71
CA CYS A 139 5.62 -7.14 -9.02
C CYS A 139 4.54 -8.16 -8.61
N GLY A 140 3.27 -7.81 -8.80
CA GLY A 140 2.13 -8.68 -8.56
C GLY A 140 0.87 -8.17 -9.21
N LYS A 141 -0.16 -9.01 -9.22
CA LYS A 141 -1.48 -8.64 -9.69
C LYS A 141 -2.27 -8.01 -8.56
N GLU A 142 -2.80 -6.83 -8.84
CA GLU A 142 -3.78 -6.18 -7.99
C GLU A 142 -5.11 -6.96 -8.01
N VAL A 143 -5.60 -7.34 -6.84
CA VAL A 143 -6.96 -7.86 -6.67
C VAL A 143 -7.76 -6.91 -5.78
N GLU A 144 -9.01 -6.67 -6.18
CA GLU A 144 -9.98 -5.97 -5.35
C GLU A 144 -10.45 -6.90 -4.23
N GLU A 145 -10.43 -6.42 -2.98
CA GLU A 145 -11.19 -7.03 -1.88
C GLU A 145 -12.69 -6.71 -1.97
#